data_AF-A0AA96CX85-F1
#
_entry.id   AF-A0AA96CX85-F1
#
_cell.length_a   1.000
_cell.length_b   1.000
_cell.length_c   1.000
_cell.angle_alpha   90.00
_cell.angle_beta   90.00
_cell.angle_gamma   90.00
#
_symmetry.space_group_name_H-M   'P 1'
#
loop_
_entity.id
_entity.type
_entity.pdbx_description
1 polymer ?
#
loop_
_entity_poly.entity_id
_entity_poly.type
_entity_poly.pdbx_seq_one_letter_code
_entity_poly.pdbx_strand_id
1 'polypeptide(L)'
;MSIIGIDASRNRSGGAKVHLIGILNEIRPENYGFEKIHVWSYPELLDLLPERDWLIKHSPTALKKSIFSQLFWQFFIFPKELKKINAILS
;
A
#
# COMPACT_ATOMS: atom_id res chain seq x y z
N MET A 1 -6.50 -4.66 -17.84
CA MET A 1 -6.80 -4.79 -16.40
C MET A 1 -6.02 -3.73 -15.65
N SER A 2 -6.63 -3.09 -14.64
CA SER A 2 -6.01 -1.95 -13.95
C SER A 2 -5.37 -2.38 -12.62
N ILE A 3 -4.37 -1.65 -12.15
CA ILE A 3 -3.70 -1.87 -10.86
C ILE A 3 -3.96 -0.67 -9.95
N ILE A 4 -4.30 -0.91 -8.68
CA ILE A 4 -4.37 0.13 -7.65
C ILE A 4 -3.08 0.13 -6.82
N GLY A 5 -2.55 1.31 -6.53
CA GLY A 5 -1.55 1.51 -5.50
C GLY A 5 -2.12 2.28 -4.31
N ILE A 6 -1.89 1.77 -3.09
CA ILE A 6 -2.29 2.39 -1.82
C ILE A 6 -1.04 2.81 -1.06
N ASP A 7 -0.94 4.11 -0.75
CA ASP A 7 0.06 4.61 0.20
C ASP A 7 -0.47 4.52 1.62
N ALA A 8 -0.05 3.48 2.34
CA ALA A 8 -0.36 3.29 3.76
C ALA A 8 0.85 3.59 4.66
N SER A 9 1.86 4.32 4.16
CA SER A 9 3.10 4.61 4.91
C SER A 9 2.87 5.40 6.21
N ARG A 10 1.77 6.15 6.27
CA ARG A 10 1.37 7.01 7.40
C ARG A 10 0.15 6.50 8.18
N ASN A 11 -0.39 5.33 7.87
CA ASN A 11 -1.54 4.73 8.57
C ASN A 11 -1.12 4.18 9.94
N ARG A 12 -0.83 5.09 10.89
CA ARG A 12 -0.27 4.76 12.21
C ARG A 12 -1.32 4.72 13.32
N SER A 13 -2.47 5.39 13.15
CA SER A 13 -3.57 5.35 14.12
C SER A 13 -4.25 3.98 14.11
N GLY A 14 -4.83 3.57 15.25
CA GLY A 14 -5.58 2.31 15.33
C GLY A 14 -6.72 2.26 14.32
N GLY A 15 -7.50 3.33 14.21
CA GLY A 15 -8.62 3.42 13.26
C GLY A 15 -8.20 3.28 11.79
N ALA A 16 -7.11 3.93 11.37
CA ALA A 16 -6.63 3.82 9.98
C ALA A 16 -6.18 2.40 9.64
N LYS A 17 -5.55 1.69 10.58
CA LYS A 17 -5.16 0.28 10.40
C LYS A 17 -6.38 -0.62 10.27
N VAL A 18 -7.34 -0.50 11.21
CA VAL A 18 -8.58 -1.30 11.23
C VAL A 18 -9.37 -1.12 9.93
N HIS A 19 -9.50 0.12 9.45
CA HIS A 19 -10.24 0.40 8.23
C HIS A 19 -9.57 -0.23 6.99
N LEU A 20 -8.25 -0.07 6.85
CA LEU A 20 -7.50 -0.67 5.73
C LEU A 20 -7.60 -2.20 5.75
N ILE A 21 -7.38 -2.82 6.92
CA ILE A 21 -7.45 -4.28 7.08
C ILE A 21 -8.87 -4.77 6.75
N GLY A 22 -9.90 -4.11 7.27
CA GLY A 22 -11.30 -4.45 7.00
C GLY A 22 -11.65 -4.40 5.51
N ILE A 23 -11.25 -3.33 4.81
CA ILE A 23 -11.46 -3.23 3.35
C ILE A 23 -10.76 -4.37 2.62
N LEU A 24 -9.47 -4.61 2.90
CA LEU A 24 -8.69 -5.62 2.20
C LEU A 24 -9.13 -7.06 2.50
N ASN A 25 -9.76 -7.29 3.65
CA ASN A 25 -10.33 -8.60 3.98
C ASN A 25 -11.57 -8.94 3.15
N GLU A 26 -12.43 -7.95 2.90
CA GLU A 26 -13.75 -8.14 2.29
C GLU A 26 -13.78 -7.87 0.78
N ILE A 27 -12.87 -7.03 0.27
CA ILE A 27 -12.88 -6.61 -1.13
C ILE A 27 -12.53 -7.75 -2.09
N ARG A 28 -13.21 -7.74 -3.23
CA ARG A 28 -12.88 -8.49 -4.45
C ARG A 28 -12.50 -7.50 -5.55
N PRO A 29 -11.20 -7.23 -5.76
CA PRO A 29 -10.75 -6.21 -6.73
C PRO A 29 -11.29 -6.44 -8.14
N GLU A 30 -11.50 -7.70 -8.51
CA GLU A 30 -12.05 -8.12 -9.80
C GLU A 30 -13.44 -7.51 -10.07
N ASN A 31 -14.26 -7.34 -9.03
CA ASN A 31 -15.60 -6.73 -9.14
C ASN A 31 -15.55 -5.24 -9.53
N TYR A 32 -14.38 -4.61 -9.39
CA TYR A 32 -14.14 -3.20 -9.68
C TYR A 32 -13.17 -3.02 -10.87
N GLY A 33 -12.84 -4.09 -11.60
CA GLY A 33 -11.96 -4.04 -12.76
C GLY A 33 -10.46 -3.97 -12.44
N PHE A 34 -10.08 -4.26 -11.19
CA PHE A 34 -8.68 -4.28 -10.76
C PHE A 34 -8.14 -5.70 -10.70
N GLU A 35 -6.95 -5.90 -11.24
CA GLU A 35 -6.25 -7.18 -11.19
C GLU A 35 -5.51 -7.35 -9.87
N LYS A 36 -4.86 -6.27 -9.42
CA LYS A 36 -3.94 -6.27 -8.29
C LYS A 36 -4.09 -5.00 -7.49
N ILE A 37 -3.88 -5.14 -6.18
CA ILE A 37 -3.75 -4.03 -5.24
C ILE A 37 -2.34 -4.10 -4.67
N HIS A 38 -1.59 -3.02 -4.82
CA HIS A 38 -0.26 -2.86 -4.25
C HIS A 38 -0.35 -1.94 -3.03
N VAL A 39 0.13 -2.37 -1.87
CA VAL A 39 0.10 -1.57 -0.64
C VAL A 39 1.52 -1.29 -0.17
N TRP A 40 1.85 -0.02 0.03
CA TRP A 40 3.11 0.41 0.62
C TRP A 40 2.93 0.74 2.08
N SER A 41 3.64 0.05 2.95
CA SER A 41 3.61 0.36 4.38
C SER A 41 4.83 -0.14 5.14
N TYR A 42 4.86 0.17 6.43
CA TYR A 42 5.79 -0.39 7.39
C TYR A 42 5.44 -1.86 7.68
N PRO A 43 6.43 -2.72 7.98
CA PRO A 43 6.21 -4.17 8.09
C PRO A 43 5.09 -4.54 9.05
N GLU A 44 5.02 -3.87 10.20
CA GLU A 44 4.08 -4.21 11.26
C GLU A 44 2.62 -4.01 10.83
N LEU A 45 2.31 -3.16 9.84
CA LEU A 45 0.98 -3.10 9.24
C LEU A 45 0.81 -4.14 8.12
N LEU A 46 1.85 -4.38 7.32
CA LEU A 46 1.81 -5.36 6.24
C LEU A 46 1.58 -6.80 6.76
N ASP A 47 2.17 -7.12 7.91
CA ASP A 47 2.01 -8.40 8.59
C ASP A 47 0.58 -8.63 9.10
N LEU A 48 -0.22 -7.55 9.23
CA LEU A 48 -1.63 -7.62 9.61
C LEU A 48 -2.58 -7.68 8.41
N LEU A 49 -2.08 -7.43 7.19
CA LEU A 49 -2.90 -7.51 5.98
C LEU A 49 -3.14 -8.97 5.58
N PRO A 50 -4.29 -9.30 4.99
CA PRO A 50 -4.57 -10.67 4.56
C PRO A 50 -3.57 -11.17 3.51
N GLU A 51 -3.41 -12.48 3.42
CA GLU A 51 -2.70 -13.12 2.31
C GLU A 51 -3.71 -13.39 1.18
N ARG A 52 -3.53 -12.72 0.05
CA ARG A 52 -4.39 -12.81 -1.15
C ARG A 52 -3.51 -12.77 -2.39
N ASP A 53 -3.80 -13.58 -3.39
CA ASP A 53 -3.00 -13.65 -4.63
C ASP A 53 -2.97 -12.33 -5.41
N TRP A 54 -3.99 -11.48 -5.23
CA TRP A 54 -4.10 -10.15 -5.85
C TRP A 54 -3.45 -9.03 -5.02
N LEU A 55 -3.04 -9.29 -3.77
CA LEU A 55 -2.51 -8.28 -2.86
C LEU A 55 -0.98 -8.34 -2.80
N ILE A 56 -0.31 -7.28 -3.24
CA ILE A 56 1.16 -7.19 -3.24
C ILE A 56 1.61 -6.18 -2.19
N LYS A 57 2.43 -6.63 -1.24
CA LYS A 57 2.90 -5.84 -0.10
C LYS A 57 4.30 -5.28 -0.39
N HIS A 58 4.50 -3.97 -0.18
CA HIS A 58 5.77 -3.28 -0.39
C HIS A 58 6.23 -2.63 0.92
N SER A 59 7.45 -2.95 1.36
CA SER A 59 8.05 -2.33 2.55
C SER A 59 9.38 -1.64 2.23
N PRO A 60 9.35 -0.43 1.65
CA PRO A 60 10.55 0.36 1.43
C PRO A 60 11.31 0.60 2.74
N THR A 61 12.62 0.42 2.71
CA THR A 61 13.48 0.60 3.89
C THR A 61 13.41 2.02 4.48
N ALA A 62 13.05 3.02 3.66
CA ALA A 62 12.81 4.39 4.10
C ALA A 62 11.68 4.51 5.13
N LEU A 63 10.68 3.62 5.09
CA LEU A 63 9.54 3.63 6.02
C LEU A 63 9.88 3.18 7.45
N LYS A 64 11.09 2.68 7.66
CA LYS A 64 11.68 2.33 8.96
C LYS A 64 12.60 3.42 9.51
N LYS A 65 12.89 4.46 8.72
CA LYS A 65 13.84 5.52 9.05
C LYS A 65 13.12 6.77 9.57
N SER A 66 13.88 7.84 9.76
CA SER A 66 13.38 9.15 10.20
C SER A 66 12.28 9.70 9.31
N ILE A 67 11.46 10.60 9.86
CA ILE A 67 10.36 11.26 9.14
C ILE A 67 10.82 11.92 7.83
N PHE A 68 12.01 12.55 7.82
CA PHE A 68 12.58 13.14 6.61
C PHE A 68 12.86 12.11 5.52
N SER A 69 13.33 10.91 5.90
CA SER A 69 13.55 9.81 4.96
C SER A 69 12.22 9.31 4.38
N GLN A 70 11.18 9.22 5.21
CA GLN A 70 9.84 8.81 4.78
C GLN A 70 9.25 9.81 3.79
N LEU A 71 9.33 11.11 4.10
CA LEU A 71 8.86 12.18 3.21
C LEU A 71 9.63 12.20 1.89
N PHE A 72 10.96 12.08 1.94
CA PHE A 72 11.77 12.00 0.72
C PHE A 72 11.35 10.83 -0.17
N TRP A 73 11.15 9.64 0.43
CA TRP A 73 10.65 8.49 -0.31
C TRP A 73 9.27 8.76 -0.91
N GLN A 74 8.33 9.30 -0.12
CA GLN A 74 6.96 9.58 -0.55
C GLN A 74 6.90 10.58 -1.72
N PHE A 75 7.77 11.60 -1.73
CA PHE A 75 7.76 12.60 -2.81
C PHE A 75 8.55 12.18 -4.06
N PHE A 76 9.67 11.47 -3.91
CA PHE A 76 10.61 11.26 -5.02
C PHE A 76 10.73 9.82 -5.51
N ILE A 77 10.41 8.83 -4.65
CA ILE A 77 10.60 7.40 -4.96
C ILE A 77 9.24 6.75 -5.21
N PHE A 78 8.27 6.97 -4.33
CA PHE A 78 6.94 6.37 -4.43
C PHE A 78 6.25 6.61 -5.79
N PRO A 79 6.24 7.83 -6.37
CA PRO A 79 5.65 8.06 -7.69
C PRO A 79 6.36 7.25 -8.81
N LYS A 80 7.66 6.99 -8.66
CA LYS A 80 8.42 6.16 -9.61
C LYS A 80 8.04 4.69 -9.49
N GLU A 81 7.81 4.21 -8.27
CA GLU A 81 7.36 2.84 -8.01
C GLU A 81 5.96 2.61 -8.60
N LEU A 82 5.02 3.55 -8.39
CA LEU A 82 3.69 3.51 -9.01
C LEU A 82 3.75 3.49 -10.53
N LYS A 83 4.57 4.39 -11.13
CA LYS A 83 4.74 4.46 -12.58
C LYS A 83 5.32 3.17 -13.16
N LYS A 84 6.25 2.52 -12.45
CA LYS A 84 6.87 1.27 -12.88
C LYS A 84 5.85 0.14 -13.03
N ILE A 85 4.83 0.12 -12.18
CA ILE A 85 3.78 -0.90 -12.21
C ILE A 85 2.50 -0.43 -12.93
N ASN A 86 2.52 0.77 -13.52
CA ASN A 86 1.36 1.39 -14.16
C ASN A 86 0.09 1.42 -13.27
N ALA A 87 0.29 1.69 -11.97
CA ALA A 87 -0.80 1.74 -11.00
C ALA A 87 -1.44 3.13 -10.91
N ILE A 88 -2.75 3.13 -10.67
CA ILE A 88 -3.51 4.31 -10.29
C ILE A 88 -3.41 4.44 -8.77
N LEU A 89 -3.03 5.63 -8.28
CA LEU A 89 -2.96 5.92 -6.86
C LEU A 89 -4.37 6.06 -6.28
N SER A 90 -4.61 5.40 -5.14
CA SER A 90 -5.81 5.55 -4.30
C SER A 90 -5.48 6.15 -2.94
#